data_AF-A0A949CLL1-F1
#
_entry.id   AF-A0A949CLL1-F1
#
_cell.length_a   1.000
_cell.length_b   1.000
_cell.length_c   1.000
_cell.angle_alpha   90.00
_cell.angle_beta   90.00
_cell.angle_gamma   90.00
#
_symmetry.space_group_name_H-M   'P 1'
#
loop_
_entity.id
_entity.type
_entity.pdbx_description
1 polymer ?
#
loop_
_entity_poly.entity_id
_entity_poly.type
_entity_poly.pdbx_seq_one_letter_code
_entity_poly.pdbx_strand_id
1 'polypeptide(L)'
;MIKSSSNKVLLVASGDLRLSANQVCWPAQSAMEKSLTRTLKEHGYSLMRAHAYDAKLKHGFIASQRQGLDVFRTIDPEIPLIVAEAVWQYSHHVLAGLTTHRGPILTVANWSGQWPGLVGMLNLNGSLTKAGVPYSTLWSKDFSDEFFRKHLKTWLNTGKIKHKLDHVVSLEKIKLPGPASRVGEKLADQLRREKAILGVFDEGCMGMFNAIIPDQLLHDIGVFKERLSQSALYYETMQTRDEEAREVYDWFKKKGMKFHLGAKHEEHLTESQILLQCKMYIASMRLADDFGCDAIGIQYQQGLKDLL
;
A
#
# COMPACT_ATOMS: atom_id res chain seq x y z
N MET A 1 25.51 -0.73 -20.08
CA MET A 1 25.17 0.69 -19.84
C MET A 1 23.73 0.88 -20.22
N ILE A 2 22.93 1.56 -19.40
CA ILE A 2 21.66 2.09 -19.88
C ILE A 2 22.01 3.01 -21.06
N LYS A 3 21.51 2.70 -22.27
CA LYS A 3 21.74 3.49 -23.49
C LYS A 3 20.93 4.79 -23.43
N SER A 4 21.20 5.66 -22.46
CA SER A 4 20.79 7.06 -22.52
C SER A 4 22.03 7.87 -22.89
N SER A 5 21.99 8.59 -24.01
CA SER A 5 23.07 9.47 -24.50
C SER A 5 23.37 10.64 -23.54
N SER A 6 22.63 10.75 -22.45
CA SER A 6 22.89 11.66 -21.35
C SER A 6 22.75 10.88 -20.05
N ASN A 7 23.75 10.91 -19.15
CA ASN A 7 23.70 10.25 -17.84
C ASN A 7 22.62 10.89 -16.94
N LYS A 8 21.36 10.75 -17.32
CA LYS A 8 20.17 11.34 -16.72
C LYS A 8 19.30 10.22 -16.20
N VAL A 9 18.76 10.43 -15.00
CA VAL A 9 17.79 9.57 -14.36
C VAL A 9 16.63 10.46 -13.92
N LEU A 10 15.41 10.08 -14.26
CA LEU A 10 14.22 10.79 -13.81
C LEU A 10 13.84 10.37 -12.40
N LEU A 11 13.26 11.29 -11.65
CA LEU A 11 12.67 11.02 -10.34
C LEU A 11 11.20 11.40 -10.34
N VAL A 12 10.38 10.46 -9.90
CA VAL A 12 9.00 10.70 -9.47
C VAL A 12 8.84 10.34 -7.99
N ALA A 13 7.88 10.95 -7.32
CA ALA A 13 7.59 10.72 -5.91
C ALA A 13 6.07 10.84 -5.73
N SER A 14 5.44 9.73 -5.36
CA SER A 14 4.02 9.65 -5.11
C SER A 14 3.72 10.13 -3.68
N GLY A 15 2.56 10.74 -3.47
CA GLY A 15 2.13 11.22 -2.16
C GLY A 15 0.95 10.47 -1.59
N ASP A 16 0.57 10.86 -0.39
CA ASP A 16 -0.73 10.58 0.22
C ASP A 16 -1.82 11.41 -0.52
N LEU A 17 -3.07 10.97 -0.43
CA LEU A 17 -4.21 11.77 -0.88
C LEU A 17 -4.52 12.92 0.09
N ARG A 18 -4.15 12.78 1.37
CA ARG A 18 -4.34 13.80 2.40
C ARG A 18 -3.28 14.89 2.31
N LEU A 19 -3.70 16.13 2.08
CA LEU A 19 -2.80 17.29 2.00
C LEU A 19 -1.93 17.46 3.25
N SER A 20 -2.50 17.31 4.45
CA SER A 20 -1.78 17.45 5.71
C SER A 20 -0.63 16.45 5.84
N ALA A 21 -0.84 15.19 5.45
CA ALA A 21 0.20 14.17 5.45
C ALA A 21 1.34 14.55 4.50
N ASN A 22 1.01 15.01 3.28
CA ASN A 22 2.01 15.45 2.31
C ASN A 22 2.83 16.65 2.81
N GLN A 23 2.19 17.64 3.43
CA GLN A 23 2.88 18.82 3.98
C GLN A 23 3.85 18.44 5.10
N VAL A 24 3.40 17.57 6.02
CA VAL A 24 4.19 17.11 7.17
C VAL A 24 5.39 16.27 6.71
N CYS A 25 5.22 15.44 5.68
CA CYS A 25 6.27 14.52 5.22
C CYS A 25 7.22 15.14 4.17
N TRP A 26 6.86 16.27 3.57
CA TRP A 26 7.66 16.91 2.52
C TRP A 26 9.12 17.19 2.91
N PRO A 27 9.43 17.71 4.14
CA PRO A 27 10.81 17.91 4.54
C PRO A 27 11.64 16.62 4.51
N ALA A 28 11.06 15.49 4.92
CA ALA A 28 11.73 14.19 4.90
C ALA A 28 12.01 13.72 3.46
N GLN A 29 11.02 13.86 2.58
CA GLN A 29 11.18 13.56 1.16
C GLN A 29 12.26 14.43 0.50
N SER A 30 12.23 15.74 0.72
CA SER A 30 13.22 16.67 0.16
C SER A 30 14.63 16.35 0.64
N ALA A 31 14.80 15.99 1.93
CA ALA A 31 16.08 15.57 2.47
C ALA A 31 16.59 14.27 1.83
N MET A 32 15.71 13.27 1.70
CA MET A 32 16.02 12.01 1.03
C MET A 32 16.48 12.25 -0.42
N GLU A 33 15.77 13.08 -1.17
CA GLU A 33 16.12 13.38 -2.57
C GLU A 33 17.47 14.09 -2.70
N LYS A 34 17.83 14.97 -1.77
CA LYS A 34 19.15 15.61 -1.73
C LYS A 34 20.26 14.57 -1.53
N SER A 35 20.07 13.63 -0.62
CA SER A 35 21.03 12.54 -0.39
C SER A 35 21.14 11.64 -1.63
N LEU A 36 20.02 11.26 -2.23
CA LEU A 36 20.00 10.43 -3.44
C LEU A 36 20.68 11.13 -4.63
N THR A 37 20.42 12.43 -4.81
CA THR A 37 21.06 13.25 -5.84
C THR A 37 22.58 13.28 -5.68
N ARG A 38 23.07 13.41 -4.45
CA ARG A 38 24.52 13.37 -4.15
C ARG A 38 25.12 12.02 -4.56
N THR A 39 24.52 10.92 -4.13
CA THR A 39 25.01 9.57 -4.42
C THR A 39 25.00 9.28 -5.93
N LEU A 40 23.98 9.72 -6.68
CA LEU A 40 23.95 9.60 -8.14
C LEU A 40 25.03 10.43 -8.84
N LYS A 41 25.27 11.65 -8.35
CA LYS A 41 26.32 12.53 -8.88
C LYS A 41 27.71 11.90 -8.73
N GLU A 42 27.97 11.23 -7.62
CA GLU A 42 29.23 10.48 -7.39
C GLU A 42 29.40 9.31 -8.40
N HIS A 43 28.32 8.83 -9.00
CA HIS A 43 28.34 7.82 -10.06
C HIS A 43 28.31 8.43 -11.46
N GLY A 44 28.39 9.76 -11.59
CA GLY A 44 28.39 10.46 -12.88
C GLY A 44 27.00 10.64 -13.51
N TYR A 45 25.92 10.47 -12.73
CA TYR A 45 24.54 10.66 -13.19
C TYR A 45 23.89 11.91 -12.58
N SER A 46 23.03 12.56 -13.35
CA SER A 46 22.17 13.65 -12.92
C SER A 46 20.76 13.15 -12.64
N LEU A 47 20.26 13.44 -11.44
CA LEU A 47 18.88 13.14 -11.05
C LEU A 47 17.98 14.33 -11.38
N MET A 48 16.96 14.11 -12.21
CA MET A 48 16.00 15.12 -12.63
C MET A 48 14.61 14.81 -12.11
N ARG A 49 14.08 15.66 -11.24
CA ARG A 49 12.69 15.54 -10.80
C ARG A 49 11.75 15.83 -11.96
N ALA A 50 10.83 14.91 -12.25
CA ALA A 50 9.89 15.01 -13.36
C ALA A 50 8.65 15.87 -13.07
N HIS A 51 8.55 16.42 -11.85
CA HIS A 51 7.41 17.21 -11.40
C HIS A 51 7.87 18.25 -10.37
N ALA A 52 7.21 19.40 -10.30
CA ALA A 52 7.66 20.53 -9.50
C ALA A 52 7.13 20.50 -8.06
N TYR A 53 7.81 21.21 -7.17
CA TYR A 53 7.23 21.61 -5.89
C TYR A 53 6.12 22.64 -6.11
N ASP A 54 4.97 22.47 -5.44
CA ASP A 54 3.88 23.43 -5.46
C ASP A 54 3.94 24.29 -4.19
N ALA A 55 4.19 25.60 -4.36
CA ALA A 55 4.29 26.54 -3.25
C ALA A 55 2.96 26.79 -2.51
N LYS A 56 1.82 26.60 -3.19
CA LYS A 56 0.49 26.73 -2.59
C LYS A 56 0.16 25.50 -1.75
N LEU A 57 0.43 24.30 -2.28
CA LEU A 57 0.19 23.03 -1.57
C LEU A 57 1.27 22.73 -0.53
N LYS A 58 2.43 23.38 -0.63
CA LYS A 58 3.59 23.24 0.26
C LYS A 58 4.23 21.84 0.26
N HIS A 59 4.15 21.14 -0.88
CA HIS A 59 4.84 19.88 -1.11
C HIS A 59 5.13 19.69 -2.60
N GLY A 60 5.99 18.73 -2.91
CA GLY A 60 6.29 18.34 -4.29
C GLY A 60 5.80 16.96 -4.68
N PHE A 61 4.96 16.28 -3.92
CA PHE A 61 4.44 14.96 -4.31
C PHE A 61 3.44 15.01 -5.48
N ILE A 62 3.37 13.91 -6.24
CA ILE A 62 2.23 13.59 -7.10
C ILE A 62 1.11 13.08 -6.20
N ALA A 63 0.02 13.85 -6.10
CA ALA A 63 -1.05 13.62 -5.13
C ALA A 63 -2.40 13.20 -5.77
N SER A 64 -2.41 12.91 -7.07
CA SER A 64 -3.58 12.36 -7.77
C SER A 64 -3.19 11.55 -9.00
N GLN A 65 -4.10 10.67 -9.43
CA GLN A 65 -3.94 9.92 -10.68
C GLN A 65 -3.88 10.83 -11.91
N ARG A 66 -4.68 11.92 -11.96
CA ARG A 66 -4.62 12.91 -13.05
C ARG A 66 -3.25 13.56 -13.15
N GLN A 67 -2.73 14.04 -12.02
CA GLN A 67 -1.41 14.66 -11.97
C GLN A 67 -0.32 13.68 -12.40
N GLY A 68 -0.39 12.42 -11.96
CA GLY A 68 0.55 11.40 -12.41
C GLY A 68 0.50 11.17 -13.92
N LEU A 69 -0.69 11.02 -14.50
CA LEU A 69 -0.84 10.91 -15.96
C LEU A 69 -0.27 12.14 -16.69
N ASP A 70 -0.46 13.35 -16.15
CA ASP A 70 0.11 14.56 -16.74
C ASP A 70 1.64 14.56 -16.72
N VAL A 71 2.26 14.09 -15.64
CA VAL A 71 3.73 13.92 -15.55
C VAL A 71 4.19 12.91 -16.61
N PHE A 72 3.64 11.70 -16.61
CA PHE A 72 4.09 10.62 -17.49
C PHE A 72 3.84 10.90 -18.98
N ARG A 73 2.88 11.76 -19.32
CA ARG A 73 2.66 12.22 -20.71
C ARG A 73 3.83 13.05 -21.26
N THR A 74 4.62 13.69 -20.39
CA THR A 74 5.64 14.65 -20.78
C THR A 74 7.07 14.11 -20.67
N ILE A 75 7.29 13.07 -19.87
CA ILE A 75 8.61 12.47 -19.74
C ILE A 75 8.90 11.52 -20.90
N ASP A 76 10.18 11.38 -21.23
CA ASP A 76 10.63 10.34 -22.16
C ASP A 76 10.52 8.96 -21.49
N PRO A 77 9.69 8.04 -22.03
CA PRO A 77 9.46 6.73 -21.43
C PRO A 77 10.68 5.79 -21.50
N GLU A 78 11.75 6.14 -22.21
CA GLU A 78 12.99 5.33 -22.29
C GLU A 78 14.02 5.68 -21.21
N ILE A 79 13.92 6.87 -20.60
CA ILE A 79 14.90 7.32 -19.60
C ILE A 79 14.73 6.48 -18.32
N PRO A 80 15.83 6.04 -17.67
CA PRO A 80 15.75 5.38 -16.37
C PRO A 80 14.97 6.20 -15.36
N LEU A 81 14.07 5.54 -14.64
CA LEU A 81 13.16 6.19 -13.72
C LEU A 81 13.37 5.65 -12.31
N ILE A 82 13.53 6.57 -11.36
CA ILE A 82 13.48 6.29 -9.93
C ILE A 82 12.13 6.75 -9.38
N VAL A 83 11.42 5.85 -8.70
CA VAL A 83 10.31 6.21 -7.82
C VAL A 83 10.84 6.27 -6.39
N ALA A 84 10.96 7.46 -5.82
CA ALA A 84 11.60 7.68 -4.53
C ALA A 84 10.57 8.03 -3.45
N GLU A 85 10.48 7.23 -2.40
CA GLU A 85 9.45 7.33 -1.36
C GLU A 85 10.04 7.48 0.05
N ALA A 86 9.76 8.62 0.69
CA ALA A 86 10.00 8.85 2.11
C ALA A 86 8.70 8.85 2.94
N VAL A 87 7.55 8.60 2.32
CA VAL A 87 6.22 8.72 2.91
C VAL A 87 5.33 7.53 2.49
N TRP A 88 4.19 7.39 3.16
CA TRP A 88 3.09 6.57 2.67
C TRP A 88 2.54 7.20 1.39
N GLN A 89 2.30 6.38 0.37
CA GLN A 89 1.87 6.85 -0.92
C GLN A 89 0.78 5.97 -1.51
N TYR A 90 -0.03 6.56 -2.39
CA TYR A 90 -1.14 5.87 -3.03
C TYR A 90 -0.72 5.45 -4.43
N SER A 91 -0.44 4.16 -4.63
CA SER A 91 0.20 3.65 -5.86
C SER A 91 -0.52 4.01 -7.14
N HIS A 92 -1.86 4.10 -7.12
CA HIS A 92 -2.65 4.50 -8.28
C HIS A 92 -2.30 5.89 -8.84
N HIS A 93 -1.64 6.77 -8.09
CA HIS A 93 -1.15 8.05 -8.60
C HIS A 93 -0.16 7.87 -9.74
N VAL A 94 0.73 6.88 -9.65
CA VAL A 94 1.84 6.70 -10.59
C VAL A 94 1.74 5.40 -11.40
N LEU A 95 0.93 4.44 -10.96
CA LEU A 95 0.87 3.09 -11.56
C LEU A 95 0.60 3.11 -13.07
N ALA A 96 -0.40 3.86 -13.53
CA ALA A 96 -0.73 3.91 -14.96
C ALA A 96 0.44 4.41 -15.82
N GLY A 97 1.17 5.42 -15.32
CA GLY A 97 2.39 5.89 -15.96
C GLY A 97 3.49 4.83 -15.98
N LEU A 98 3.73 4.19 -14.85
CA LEU A 98 4.75 3.14 -14.70
C LEU A 98 4.48 1.92 -15.58
N THR A 99 3.21 1.55 -15.81
CA THR A 99 2.85 0.43 -16.69
C THR A 99 3.15 0.67 -18.17
N THR A 100 3.35 1.92 -18.57
CA THR A 100 3.64 2.31 -19.96
C THR A 100 5.07 2.81 -20.16
N HIS A 101 5.83 2.96 -19.06
CA HIS A 101 7.25 3.31 -19.08
C HIS A 101 8.09 2.14 -19.58
N ARG A 102 9.06 2.39 -20.47
CA ARG A 102 9.85 1.34 -21.14
C ARG A 102 11.29 1.25 -20.63
N GLY A 103 11.81 2.35 -20.08
CA GLY A 103 13.09 2.41 -19.41
C GLY A 103 13.11 1.60 -18.10
N PRO A 104 14.30 1.30 -17.55
CA PRO A 104 14.39 0.58 -16.28
C PRO A 104 13.81 1.41 -15.14
N ILE A 105 13.06 0.74 -14.25
CA ILE A 105 12.45 1.33 -13.06
C ILE A 105 13.21 0.87 -11.81
N LEU A 106 13.55 1.81 -10.94
CA LEU A 106 14.08 1.56 -9.60
C LEU A 106 13.18 2.21 -8.56
N THR A 107 12.67 1.43 -7.61
CA THR A 107 12.00 1.97 -6.43
C THR A 107 13.03 2.17 -5.32
N VAL A 108 13.00 3.34 -4.66
CA VAL A 108 13.94 3.71 -3.60
C VAL A 108 13.17 4.23 -2.39
N ALA A 109 13.52 3.77 -1.19
CA ALA A 109 12.96 4.31 0.05
C ALA A 109 14.02 4.66 1.09
N ASN A 110 13.66 5.58 1.99
CA ASN A 110 14.42 5.80 3.22
C ASN A 110 14.13 4.69 4.24
N TRP A 111 15.14 4.30 5.03
CA TRP A 111 14.95 3.45 6.20
C TRP A 111 14.75 4.33 7.44
N SER A 112 13.49 4.50 7.85
CA SER A 112 13.10 5.37 8.97
C SER A 112 12.04 4.72 9.84
N GLY A 113 12.18 4.84 11.16
CA GLY A 113 11.12 4.48 12.12
C GLY A 113 10.07 5.57 12.32
N GLN A 114 10.31 6.78 11.79
CA GLN A 114 9.39 7.92 11.92
C GLN A 114 8.50 8.07 10.68
N TRP A 115 9.05 7.86 9.48
CA TRP A 115 8.38 8.12 8.21
C TRP A 115 8.15 6.82 7.42
N PRO A 116 6.94 6.56 6.91
CA PRO A 116 6.58 5.26 6.34
C PRO A 116 7.01 5.06 4.88
N GLY A 117 8.18 5.57 4.47
CA GLY A 117 8.68 5.46 3.08
C GLY A 117 8.85 4.03 2.59
N LEU A 118 9.39 3.13 3.43
CA LEU A 118 9.47 1.69 3.11
C LEU A 118 8.09 1.08 2.88
N VAL A 119 7.11 1.43 3.70
CA VAL A 119 5.75 0.91 3.58
C VAL A 119 5.11 1.40 2.27
N GLY A 120 5.25 2.69 1.96
CA GLY A 120 4.80 3.27 0.70
C GLY A 120 5.45 2.62 -0.52
N MET A 121 6.77 2.40 -0.48
CA MET A 121 7.51 1.72 -1.54
C MET A 121 7.09 0.25 -1.70
N LEU A 122 6.90 -0.49 -0.61
CA LEU A 122 6.47 -1.89 -0.66
C LEU A 122 5.05 -2.05 -1.21
N ASN A 123 4.16 -1.10 -0.91
CA ASN A 123 2.84 -1.00 -1.54
C ASN A 123 2.95 -0.85 -3.07
N LEU A 124 3.82 0.06 -3.53
CA LEU A 124 4.09 0.22 -4.96
C LEU A 124 4.71 -1.04 -5.58
N ASN A 125 5.68 -1.67 -4.92
CA ASN A 125 6.31 -2.90 -5.38
C ASN A 125 5.28 -4.03 -5.56
N GLY A 126 4.37 -4.20 -4.60
CA GLY A 126 3.27 -5.15 -4.73
C GLY A 126 2.38 -4.83 -5.93
N SER A 127 2.08 -3.55 -6.15
CA SER A 127 1.26 -3.09 -7.28
C SER A 127 1.94 -3.32 -8.63
N LEU A 128 3.25 -3.04 -8.74
CA LEU A 128 4.05 -3.29 -9.94
C LEU A 128 4.18 -4.78 -10.24
N THR A 129 4.45 -5.60 -9.21
CA THR A 129 4.49 -7.07 -9.33
C THR A 129 3.17 -7.60 -9.86
N LYS A 130 2.04 -7.19 -9.26
CA LYS A 130 0.71 -7.58 -9.69
C LYS A 130 0.43 -7.14 -11.14
N ALA A 131 0.90 -5.96 -11.55
CA ALA A 131 0.73 -5.43 -12.90
C ALA A 131 1.73 -6.03 -13.92
N GLY A 132 2.63 -6.93 -13.51
CA GLY A 132 3.66 -7.51 -14.38
C GLY A 132 4.73 -6.51 -14.83
N VAL A 133 4.88 -5.37 -14.13
CA VAL A 133 5.87 -4.34 -14.47
C VAL A 133 7.22 -4.71 -13.83
N PRO A 134 8.31 -4.87 -14.61
CA PRO A 134 9.62 -5.16 -14.06
C PRO A 134 10.20 -3.94 -13.34
N TYR A 135 10.71 -4.15 -12.12
CA TYR A 135 11.39 -3.11 -11.34
C TYR A 135 12.57 -3.70 -10.55
N SER A 136 13.45 -2.81 -10.08
CA SER A 136 14.44 -3.10 -9.04
C SER A 136 14.12 -2.27 -7.79
N THR A 137 14.66 -2.66 -6.64
CA THR A 137 14.39 -1.97 -5.37
C THR A 137 15.66 -1.76 -4.57
N LEU A 138 15.80 -0.58 -3.97
CA LEU A 138 16.81 -0.25 -2.98
C LEU A 138 16.23 0.53 -1.80
N TRP A 139 16.92 0.47 -0.68
CA TRP A 139 16.61 1.26 0.50
C TRP A 139 17.89 1.55 1.27
N SER A 140 17.88 2.62 2.05
CA SER A 140 18.97 2.96 2.95
C SER A 140 18.51 4.02 3.96
N LYS A 141 19.24 4.16 5.06
CA LYS A 141 19.07 5.27 6.00
C LYS A 141 19.46 6.62 5.36
N ASP A 142 20.54 6.65 4.58
CA ASP A 142 21.11 7.90 4.03
C ASP A 142 21.77 7.75 2.64
N PHE A 143 21.70 6.56 2.03
CA PHE A 143 22.25 6.21 0.72
C PHE A 143 23.79 6.21 0.64
N SER A 144 24.47 6.21 1.79
CA SER A 144 25.94 6.18 1.86
C SER A 144 26.52 4.78 2.08
N ASP A 145 25.70 3.81 2.49
CA ASP A 145 26.15 2.45 2.80
C ASP A 145 26.61 1.67 1.54
N GLU A 146 27.49 0.69 1.77
CA GLU A 146 28.08 -0.11 0.69
C GLU A 146 27.02 -0.91 -0.08
N PHE A 147 26.01 -1.44 0.61
CA PHE A 147 24.92 -2.19 -0.01
C PHE A 147 24.20 -1.32 -1.04
N PHE A 148 23.80 -0.10 -0.67
CA PHE A 148 23.12 0.82 -1.57
C PHE A 148 24.03 1.23 -2.74
N ARG A 149 25.25 1.69 -2.46
CA ARG A 149 26.18 2.20 -3.49
C ARG A 149 26.52 1.13 -4.54
N LYS A 150 26.81 -0.10 -4.11
CA LYS A 150 27.17 -1.21 -5.00
C LYS A 150 26.02 -1.59 -5.92
N HIS A 151 24.80 -1.71 -5.38
CA HIS A 151 23.65 -2.09 -6.18
C HIS A 151 23.14 -0.95 -7.05
N LEU A 152 23.24 0.31 -6.61
CA LEU A 152 22.95 1.47 -7.44
C LEU A 152 23.87 1.50 -8.67
N LYS A 153 25.19 1.33 -8.49
CA LYS A 153 26.14 1.22 -9.61
C LYS A 153 25.75 0.10 -10.58
N THR A 154 25.34 -1.05 -10.05
CA THR A 154 24.90 -2.19 -10.86
C THR A 154 23.64 -1.85 -11.67
N TRP A 155 22.65 -1.22 -11.04
CA TRP A 155 21.43 -0.80 -11.70
C TRP A 155 21.70 0.25 -12.78
N LEU A 156 22.52 1.27 -12.51
CA LEU A 156 22.91 2.28 -13.50
C LEU A 156 23.61 1.67 -14.73
N ASN A 157 24.35 0.58 -14.53
CA ASN A 157 25.05 -0.09 -15.63
C ASN A 157 24.15 -1.05 -16.43
N THR A 158 23.16 -1.67 -15.80
CA THR A 158 22.45 -2.84 -16.36
C THR A 158 20.93 -2.68 -16.43
N GLY A 159 20.37 -1.68 -15.74
CA GLY A 159 18.94 -1.48 -15.53
C GLY A 159 18.30 -2.45 -14.52
N LYS A 160 19.08 -3.32 -13.87
CA LYS A 160 18.54 -4.38 -12.99
C LYS A 160 19.41 -4.61 -11.75
N ILE A 161 18.75 -5.06 -10.68
CA ILE A 161 19.38 -5.52 -9.44
C ILE A 161 18.94 -6.96 -9.20
N LYS A 162 19.89 -7.82 -8.79
CA LYS A 162 19.59 -9.17 -8.31
C LYS A 162 19.90 -9.25 -6.83
N HIS A 163 18.85 -9.39 -6.02
CA HIS A 163 18.97 -9.62 -4.58
C HIS A 163 19.27 -11.09 -4.28
N LYS A 164 20.01 -11.35 -3.20
CA LYS A 164 20.23 -12.72 -2.71
C LYS A 164 18.93 -13.24 -2.09
N LEU A 165 18.59 -14.47 -2.47
CA LEU A 165 17.39 -15.19 -2.03
C LEU A 165 17.77 -16.53 -1.39
N ASP A 166 18.95 -16.59 -0.76
CA ASP A 166 19.47 -17.76 -0.04
C ASP A 166 18.65 -18.11 1.21
N HIS A 167 17.91 -17.15 1.77
CA HIS A 167 16.99 -17.34 2.90
C HIS A 167 15.63 -17.94 2.50
N VAL A 168 15.32 -18.08 1.21
CA VAL A 168 14.09 -18.72 0.72
C VAL A 168 14.41 -20.05 0.04
N VAL A 169 13.55 -21.05 0.27
CA VAL A 169 13.70 -22.40 -0.28
C VAL A 169 12.37 -22.83 -0.87
N SER A 170 12.38 -23.49 -2.03
CA SER A 170 11.17 -24.07 -2.62
C SER A 170 10.56 -25.09 -1.66
N LEU A 171 9.23 -25.04 -1.50
CA LEU A 171 8.49 -25.97 -0.66
C LEU A 171 8.74 -27.43 -1.04
N GLU A 172 8.90 -27.72 -2.33
CA GLU A 172 9.21 -29.06 -2.87
C GLU A 172 10.50 -29.67 -2.30
N LYS A 173 11.42 -28.82 -1.82
CA LYS A 173 12.69 -29.23 -1.21
C LYS A 173 12.61 -29.41 0.30
N ILE A 174 11.45 -29.12 0.90
CA ILE A 174 11.23 -29.15 2.34
C ILE A 174 10.33 -30.34 2.67
N LYS A 175 10.77 -31.20 3.59
CA LYS A 175 9.92 -32.26 4.14
C LYS A 175 8.99 -31.67 5.19
N LEU A 176 7.72 -31.52 4.83
CA LEU A 176 6.69 -31.07 5.77
C LEU A 176 6.35 -32.16 6.81
N PRO A 177 5.98 -31.79 8.04
CA PRO A 177 5.47 -32.74 9.02
C PRO A 177 4.18 -33.40 8.49
N GLY A 178 4.17 -34.74 8.40
CA GLY A 178 3.04 -35.49 7.85
C GLY A 178 1.67 -35.13 8.43
N PRO A 179 1.50 -34.92 9.76
CA PRO A 179 0.24 -34.44 10.32
C PRO A 179 -0.20 -33.08 9.78
N ALA A 180 0.70 -32.10 9.66
CA ALA A 180 0.38 -30.77 9.17
C ALA A 180 -0.01 -30.79 7.69
N SER A 181 0.71 -31.56 6.86
CA SER A 181 0.37 -31.75 5.44
C SER A 181 -1.03 -32.32 5.25
N ARG A 182 -1.39 -33.38 5.98
CA ARG A 182 -2.72 -33.99 5.90
C ARG A 182 -3.84 -33.03 6.31
N VAL A 183 -3.61 -32.20 7.33
CA VAL A 183 -4.58 -31.18 7.74
C VAL A 183 -4.73 -30.12 6.66
N GLY A 184 -3.63 -29.62 6.10
CA GLY A 184 -3.65 -28.63 5.03
C GLY A 184 -4.37 -29.12 3.77
N GLU A 185 -4.08 -30.34 3.32
CA GLU A 185 -4.74 -30.98 2.18
C GLU A 185 -6.25 -31.13 2.42
N LYS A 186 -6.64 -31.67 3.58
CA LYS A 186 -8.05 -31.84 3.93
C LYS A 186 -8.81 -30.50 3.96
N LEU A 187 -8.20 -29.45 4.51
CA LEU A 187 -8.81 -28.12 4.56
C LEU A 187 -8.91 -27.49 3.16
N ALA A 188 -7.88 -27.65 2.32
CA ALA A 188 -7.91 -27.15 0.95
C ALA A 188 -8.98 -27.85 0.11
N ASP A 189 -9.10 -29.17 0.23
CA ASP A 189 -10.14 -29.95 -0.47
C ASP A 189 -11.54 -29.61 0.04
N GLN A 190 -11.68 -29.39 1.35
CA GLN A 190 -12.93 -28.94 1.95
C GLN A 190 -13.32 -27.57 1.40
N LEU A 191 -12.42 -26.58 1.43
CA LEU A 191 -12.70 -25.22 0.95
C LEU A 191 -13.04 -25.23 -0.54
N ARG A 192 -12.37 -26.01 -1.38
CA ARG A 192 -12.71 -26.12 -2.81
C ARG A 192 -14.09 -26.74 -3.06
N ARG A 193 -14.49 -27.72 -2.23
CA ARG A 193 -15.79 -28.39 -2.36
C ARG A 193 -16.93 -27.51 -1.86
N GLU A 194 -16.79 -27.00 -0.64
CA GLU A 194 -17.83 -26.25 0.08
C GLU A 194 -17.91 -24.81 -0.42
N LYS A 195 -16.77 -24.27 -0.87
CA LYS A 195 -16.57 -22.88 -1.31
C LYS A 195 -16.78 -21.90 -0.16
N ALA A 196 -16.32 -20.68 -0.35
CA ALA A 196 -16.53 -19.59 0.60
C ALA A 196 -16.90 -18.29 -0.13
N ILE A 197 -17.78 -17.51 0.46
CA ILE A 197 -18.16 -16.18 0.02
C ILE A 197 -17.41 -15.14 0.86
N LEU A 198 -16.59 -14.33 0.20
CA LEU A 198 -15.93 -13.16 0.76
C LEU A 198 -16.73 -11.91 0.40
N GLY A 199 -17.46 -11.33 1.34
CA GLY A 199 -18.14 -10.04 1.18
C GLY A 199 -17.14 -8.90 1.16
N VAL A 200 -17.05 -8.16 0.05
CA VAL A 200 -16.06 -7.10 -0.12
C VAL A 200 -16.76 -5.75 -0.21
N PHE A 201 -16.62 -4.94 0.83
CA PHE A 201 -17.13 -3.57 0.89
C PHE A 201 -16.18 -2.59 0.21
N ASP A 202 -16.42 -2.39 -1.09
CA ASP A 202 -15.53 -1.69 -2.03
C ASP A 202 -14.08 -2.24 -2.07
N GLU A 203 -13.28 -1.86 -3.08
CA GLU A 203 -11.90 -2.34 -3.23
C GLU A 203 -10.91 -1.23 -3.58
N GLY A 204 -9.65 -1.44 -3.18
CA GLY A 204 -8.56 -0.53 -3.51
C GLY A 204 -8.37 0.55 -2.44
N CYS A 205 -8.37 0.13 -1.16
CA CYS A 205 -8.09 0.99 -0.01
C CYS A 205 -6.85 1.85 -0.29
N MET A 206 -6.99 3.17 -0.15
CA MET A 206 -5.92 4.15 -0.41
C MET A 206 -5.24 3.99 -1.79
N GLY A 207 -5.99 3.55 -2.81
CA GLY A 207 -5.45 3.32 -4.15
C GLY A 207 -4.39 2.21 -4.22
N MET A 208 -4.39 1.28 -3.26
CA MET A 208 -3.55 0.09 -3.24
C MET A 208 -4.04 -0.91 -4.31
N PHE A 209 -3.46 -0.83 -5.51
CA PHE A 209 -3.83 -1.75 -6.60
C PHE A 209 -3.54 -3.22 -6.25
N ASN A 210 -2.50 -3.49 -5.46
CA ASN A 210 -2.19 -4.81 -4.92
C ASN A 210 -3.24 -5.36 -3.94
N ALA A 211 -4.06 -4.50 -3.32
CA ALA A 211 -5.13 -4.93 -2.42
C ALA A 211 -6.40 -5.36 -3.15
N ILE A 212 -6.49 -5.11 -4.46
CA ILE A 212 -7.59 -5.58 -5.31
C ILE A 212 -7.23 -6.99 -5.78
N ILE A 213 -7.82 -8.04 -5.24
CA ILE A 213 -7.43 -9.41 -5.61
C ILE A 213 -8.20 -9.84 -6.87
N PRO A 214 -7.58 -10.29 -7.97
CA PRO A 214 -8.34 -10.82 -9.12
C PRO A 214 -9.17 -12.04 -8.73
N ASP A 215 -10.42 -12.09 -9.18
CA ASP A 215 -11.38 -13.12 -8.81
C ASP A 215 -10.92 -14.52 -9.23
N GLN A 216 -10.29 -14.63 -10.42
CA GLN A 216 -9.78 -15.91 -10.91
C GLN A 216 -8.77 -16.56 -9.95
N LEU A 217 -7.94 -15.78 -9.26
CA LEU A 217 -6.98 -16.32 -8.28
C LEU A 217 -7.67 -16.90 -7.04
N LEU A 218 -8.85 -16.37 -6.69
CA LEU A 218 -9.64 -16.86 -5.56
C LEU A 218 -10.51 -18.05 -5.95
N HIS A 219 -11.04 -18.06 -7.18
CA HIS A 219 -11.86 -19.16 -7.69
C HIS A 219 -11.13 -20.50 -7.65
N ASP A 220 -9.82 -20.52 -7.98
CA ASP A 220 -8.97 -21.73 -7.98
C ASP A 220 -8.81 -22.36 -6.58
N ILE A 221 -9.04 -21.58 -5.53
CA ILE A 221 -9.00 -22.03 -4.13
C ILE A 221 -10.38 -22.10 -3.49
N GLY A 222 -11.46 -21.96 -4.27
CA GLY A 222 -12.84 -22.08 -3.79
C GLY A 222 -13.41 -20.82 -3.15
N VAL A 223 -12.76 -19.66 -3.27
CA VAL A 223 -13.24 -18.39 -2.69
C VAL A 223 -13.87 -17.52 -3.78
N PHE A 224 -15.08 -17.02 -3.53
CA PHE A 224 -15.84 -16.17 -4.44
C PHE A 224 -16.19 -14.87 -3.73
N LYS A 225 -16.27 -13.76 -4.47
CA LYS A 225 -16.57 -12.46 -3.86
C LYS A 225 -18.02 -12.07 -4.02
N GLU A 226 -18.64 -11.68 -2.91
CA GLU A 226 -19.87 -10.89 -2.91
C GLU A 226 -19.48 -9.40 -2.90
N ARG A 227 -20.12 -8.58 -3.75
CA ARG A 227 -19.73 -7.18 -3.95
C ARG A 227 -20.65 -6.29 -3.14
N LEU A 228 -20.15 -5.83 -2.00
CA LEU A 228 -20.89 -4.99 -1.08
C LEU A 228 -20.43 -3.54 -1.22
N SER A 229 -21.33 -2.60 -0.94
CA SER A 229 -21.02 -1.16 -0.96
C SER A 229 -20.75 -0.65 0.44
N GLN A 230 -19.71 0.16 0.63
CA GLN A 230 -19.52 0.87 1.90
C GLN A 230 -20.70 1.79 2.23
N SER A 231 -21.47 2.26 1.24
CA SER A 231 -22.68 3.05 1.50
C SER A 231 -23.78 2.24 2.18
N ALA A 232 -23.89 0.94 1.86
CA ALA A 232 -24.83 0.04 2.52
C ALA A 232 -24.40 -0.21 3.97
N LEU A 233 -23.10 -0.42 4.20
CA LEU A 233 -22.54 -0.54 5.55
C LEU A 233 -22.75 0.72 6.38
N TYR A 234 -22.52 1.90 5.80
CA TYR A 234 -22.83 3.17 6.45
C TYR A 234 -24.31 3.25 6.83
N TYR A 235 -25.21 2.98 5.88
CA TYR A 235 -26.65 3.05 6.14
C TYR A 235 -27.07 2.13 7.30
N GLU A 236 -26.66 0.86 7.28
CA GLU A 236 -26.98 -0.12 8.33
C GLU A 236 -26.35 0.26 9.68
N THR A 237 -25.13 0.83 9.66
CA THR A 237 -24.48 1.37 10.87
C THR A 237 -25.35 2.45 11.51
N MET A 238 -25.92 3.34 10.69
CA MET A 238 -26.80 4.41 11.18
C MET A 238 -28.19 3.91 11.61
N GLN A 239 -28.65 2.76 11.11
CA GLN A 239 -29.89 2.11 11.57
C GLN A 239 -29.69 1.29 12.86
N THR A 240 -28.45 0.93 13.19
CA THR A 240 -28.15 0.18 14.41
C THR A 240 -28.44 1.03 15.65
N ARG A 241 -29.20 0.45 16.58
CA ARG A 241 -29.67 1.16 17.76
C ARG A 241 -28.54 1.41 18.77
N ASP A 242 -28.65 2.48 19.55
CA ASP A 242 -27.65 2.85 20.55
C ASP A 242 -27.55 1.81 21.68
N GLU A 243 -28.66 1.17 22.03
CA GLU A 243 -28.71 0.16 23.08
C GLU A 243 -27.87 -1.08 22.72
N GLU A 244 -27.90 -1.50 21.45
CA GLU A 244 -27.12 -2.66 21.00
C GLU A 244 -25.62 -2.37 21.05
N ALA A 245 -25.21 -1.16 20.64
CA ALA A 245 -23.82 -0.72 20.76
C ALA A 245 -23.38 -0.62 22.23
N ARG A 246 -24.27 -0.16 23.11
CA ARG A 246 -24.02 -0.10 24.56
C ARG A 246 -23.78 -1.49 25.15
N GLU A 247 -24.61 -2.47 24.79
CA GLU A 247 -24.46 -3.84 25.26
C GLU A 247 -23.10 -4.44 24.89
N VAL A 248 -22.62 -4.23 23.65
CA VAL A 248 -21.28 -4.65 23.21
C VAL A 248 -20.18 -3.95 24.02
N TYR A 249 -20.28 -2.63 24.19
CA TYR A 249 -19.29 -1.87 24.94
C TYR A 249 -19.23 -2.28 26.42
N ASP A 250 -20.38 -2.49 27.05
CA ASP A 250 -20.47 -2.95 28.44
C ASP A 250 -19.96 -4.39 28.59
N TRP A 251 -20.18 -5.24 27.59
CA TRP A 251 -19.58 -6.57 27.54
C TRP A 251 -18.05 -6.50 27.50
N PHE A 252 -17.45 -5.64 26.67
CA PHE A 252 -15.99 -5.45 26.64
C PHE A 252 -15.44 -5.03 28.01
N LYS A 253 -16.09 -4.06 28.66
CA LYS A 253 -15.70 -3.62 30.01
C LYS A 253 -15.81 -4.76 31.03
N LYS A 254 -16.91 -5.55 30.99
CA LYS A 254 -17.10 -6.71 31.86
C LYS A 254 -16.04 -7.80 31.65
N LYS A 255 -15.54 -7.95 30.43
CA LYS A 255 -14.41 -8.85 30.10
C LYS A 255 -13.04 -8.30 30.51
N GLY A 256 -12.99 -7.10 31.08
CA GLY A 256 -11.77 -6.48 31.61
C GLY A 256 -11.04 -5.59 30.61
N MET A 257 -11.62 -5.28 29.45
CA MET A 257 -11.05 -4.30 28.52
C MET A 257 -11.02 -2.92 29.19
N LYS A 258 -9.86 -2.24 29.11
CA LYS A 258 -9.67 -0.89 29.63
C LYS A 258 -9.58 0.10 28.48
N PHE A 259 -10.43 1.13 28.51
CA PHE A 259 -10.43 2.20 27.52
C PHE A 259 -9.84 3.47 28.13
N HIS A 260 -8.84 4.04 27.46
CA HIS A 260 -8.22 5.31 27.85
C HIS A 260 -8.94 6.45 27.13
N LEU A 261 -9.99 6.96 27.75
CA LEU A 261 -10.87 7.97 27.15
C LEU A 261 -10.39 9.40 27.44
N GLY A 262 -10.65 10.31 26.50
CA GLY A 262 -10.45 11.75 26.68
C GLY A 262 -11.64 12.57 26.16
N ALA A 263 -11.58 13.89 26.35
CA ALA A 263 -12.70 14.79 26.07
C ALA A 263 -12.73 15.36 24.63
N LYS A 264 -11.58 15.34 23.94
CA LYS A 264 -11.44 15.92 22.59
C LYS A 264 -11.36 14.82 21.55
N HIS A 265 -12.29 14.80 20.61
CA HIS A 265 -12.42 13.76 19.60
C HIS A 265 -11.22 13.69 18.64
N GLU A 266 -10.60 14.85 18.36
CA GLU A 266 -9.46 14.99 17.44
C GLU A 266 -8.14 14.53 18.05
N GLU A 267 -8.06 14.48 19.39
CA GLU A 267 -6.82 14.19 20.14
C GLU A 267 -6.91 12.85 20.90
N HIS A 268 -8.12 12.41 21.25
CA HIS A 268 -8.34 11.28 22.16
C HIS A 268 -9.40 10.34 21.63
N LEU A 269 -9.32 9.08 22.08
CA LEU A 269 -10.42 8.13 21.97
C LEU A 269 -11.58 8.60 22.85
N THR A 270 -12.79 8.71 22.30
CA THR A 270 -14.00 9.06 23.02
C THR A 270 -14.95 7.86 23.13
N GLU A 271 -15.83 7.89 24.12
CA GLU A 271 -16.86 6.86 24.24
C GLU A 271 -17.79 6.83 23.01
N SER A 272 -18.13 8.00 22.46
CA SER A 272 -18.95 8.10 21.25
C SER A 272 -18.32 7.42 20.03
N GLN A 273 -17.00 7.53 19.86
CA GLN A 273 -16.27 6.81 18.80
C GLN A 273 -16.38 5.28 18.99
N ILE A 274 -16.24 4.80 20.22
CA ILE A 274 -16.33 3.37 20.52
C ILE A 274 -17.75 2.85 20.23
N LEU A 275 -18.78 3.57 20.67
CA LEU A 275 -20.17 3.18 20.41
C LEU A 275 -20.47 3.15 18.91
N LEU A 276 -19.99 4.14 18.15
CA LEU A 276 -20.14 4.15 16.70
C LEU A 276 -19.42 2.97 16.01
N GLN A 277 -18.23 2.60 16.48
CA GLN A 277 -17.52 1.41 16.01
C GLN A 277 -18.26 0.11 16.39
N CYS A 278 -18.88 0.05 17.56
CA CYS A 278 -19.72 -1.08 17.95
C CYS A 278 -20.93 -1.22 17.02
N LYS A 279 -21.59 -0.10 16.66
CA LYS A 279 -22.66 -0.10 15.64
C LYS A 279 -22.17 -0.63 14.30
N MET A 280 -21.04 -0.13 13.82
CA MET A 280 -20.46 -0.56 12.55
C MET A 280 -20.13 -2.05 12.56
N TYR A 281 -19.64 -2.59 13.67
CA TYR A 281 -19.38 -4.02 13.82
C TYR A 281 -20.68 -4.85 13.75
N ILE A 282 -21.73 -4.44 14.48
CA ILE A 282 -23.05 -5.10 14.43
C ILE A 282 -23.61 -5.07 13.00
N ALA A 283 -23.59 -3.92 12.36
CA ALA A 283 -24.01 -3.74 10.97
C ALA A 283 -23.23 -4.65 10.01
N SER A 284 -21.91 -4.75 10.19
CA SER A 284 -21.05 -5.62 9.39
C SER A 284 -21.43 -7.10 9.56
N MET A 285 -21.73 -7.53 10.79
CA MET A 285 -22.14 -8.91 11.07
C MET A 285 -23.52 -9.24 10.48
N ARG A 286 -24.48 -8.30 10.57
CA ARG A 286 -25.82 -8.47 9.96
C ARG A 286 -25.73 -8.58 8.45
N LEU A 287 -25.00 -7.66 7.80
CA LEU A 287 -24.80 -7.72 6.36
C LEU A 287 -24.03 -8.97 5.93
N ALA A 288 -23.08 -9.45 6.73
CA ALA A 288 -22.43 -10.73 6.45
C ALA A 288 -23.44 -11.90 6.51
N ASP A 289 -24.32 -11.94 7.51
CA ASP A 289 -25.34 -12.98 7.66
C ASP A 289 -26.40 -12.92 6.54
N ASP A 290 -26.94 -11.72 6.25
CA ASP A 290 -27.95 -11.49 5.22
C ASP A 290 -27.50 -11.96 3.83
N PHE A 291 -26.21 -11.78 3.52
CA PHE A 291 -25.63 -12.17 2.25
C PHE A 291 -24.93 -13.54 2.28
N GLY A 292 -24.97 -14.24 3.43
CA GLY A 292 -24.33 -15.55 3.59
C GLY A 292 -22.80 -15.52 3.38
N CYS A 293 -22.14 -14.43 3.79
CA CYS A 293 -20.70 -14.27 3.69
C CYS A 293 -19.98 -15.06 4.79
N ASP A 294 -19.00 -15.89 4.39
CA ASP A 294 -18.11 -16.61 5.31
C ASP A 294 -17.01 -15.70 5.89
N ALA A 295 -16.67 -14.64 5.16
CA ALA A 295 -15.73 -13.61 5.57
C ALA A 295 -16.10 -12.27 4.94
N ILE A 296 -15.65 -11.17 5.54
CA ILE A 296 -15.78 -9.83 4.95
C ILE A 296 -14.46 -9.06 4.94
N GLY A 297 -14.30 -8.19 3.95
CA GLY A 297 -13.22 -7.20 3.85
C GLY A 297 -13.80 -5.81 3.65
N ILE A 298 -13.28 -4.81 4.36
CA ILE A 298 -13.77 -3.43 4.32
C ILE A 298 -12.65 -2.52 3.85
N GLN A 299 -12.88 -1.79 2.74
CA GLN A 299 -11.92 -0.82 2.22
C GLN A 299 -11.58 0.26 3.26
N TYR A 300 -12.60 0.82 3.91
CA TYR A 300 -12.59 1.87 4.93
C TYR A 300 -12.00 3.23 4.48
N GLN A 301 -10.76 3.26 3.99
CA GLN A 301 -10.10 4.49 3.53
C GLN A 301 -9.90 4.51 2.01
N GLN A 302 -10.22 5.58 1.29
CA GLN A 302 -11.09 6.69 1.70
C GLN A 302 -12.56 6.24 1.65
N GLY A 303 -13.48 7.05 2.19
CA GLY A 303 -14.91 6.71 2.24
C GLY A 303 -15.42 6.74 3.67
N LEU A 304 -15.58 5.57 4.29
CA LEU A 304 -16.17 5.46 5.63
C LEU A 304 -15.42 6.26 6.69
N LYS A 305 -14.09 6.37 6.59
CA LYS A 305 -13.29 7.14 7.56
C LYS A 305 -13.61 8.64 7.61
N ASP A 306 -14.34 9.17 6.62
CA ASP A 306 -14.81 10.56 6.57
C ASP A 306 -16.28 10.70 7.01
N LEU A 307 -16.96 9.57 7.27
CA LEU A 307 -18.39 9.51 7.63
C LEU A 307 -18.62 8.93 9.04
N LEU A 308 -17.75 8.02 9.49
CA LEU A 308 -17.83 7.26 10.75
C LEU A 308 -16.59 7.49 11.63
#